data_AF-A0A2V6ZGQ6-F1
#
_entry.id   AF-A0A2V6ZGQ6-F1
#
_cell.length_a   1.000
_cell.length_b   1.000
_cell.length_c   1.000
_cell.angle_alpha   90.00
_cell.angle_beta   90.00
_cell.angle_gamma   90.00
#
_symmetry.space_group_name_H-M   'P 1'
#
loop_
_entity.id
_entity.type
_entity.pdbx_description
1 polymer ?
#
loop_
_entity_poly.entity_id
_entity_poly.type
_entity_poly.pdbx_seq_one_letter_code
_entity_poly.pdbx_strand_id
1 'polypeptide(L)'
;MAEELGLFEAMHTQRALRYIRPDPSPDALVRKVLEAGTRAPNGGNQQRWCFVVIKDPETKRWIQERYRNTPVPGHGVPRNEAEARTMARNDAAAKHLAEHLHEVPAGLPFFTKSLRPDEPPGRRGRNLRREVGPQMGARNVSRGPQLL
;
A
#
# COMPACT_ATOMS: atom_id res chain seq x y z
N MET A 1 -5.06 -23.81 2.64
CA MET A 1 -4.36 -23.27 3.83
C MET A 1 -2.96 -22.94 3.36
N ALA A 2 -2.62 -21.66 3.21
CA ALA A 2 -1.27 -21.29 2.78
C ALA A 2 -0.29 -21.64 3.90
N GLU A 3 0.74 -22.41 3.56
CA GLU A 3 1.89 -22.69 4.41
C GLU A 3 2.51 -21.37 4.88
N GLU A 4 2.92 -21.28 6.14
CA GLU A 4 3.33 -20.03 6.76
C GLU A 4 4.74 -19.62 6.28
N LEU A 5 4.81 -18.64 5.38
CA LEU A 5 6.06 -18.13 4.81
C LEU A 5 6.91 -17.42 5.89
N GLY A 6 8.20 -17.76 5.99
CA GLY A 6 9.09 -17.13 6.95
C GLY A 6 9.28 -15.63 6.69
N LEU A 7 9.44 -14.81 7.74
CA LEU A 7 9.59 -13.35 7.60
C LEU A 7 10.73 -12.95 6.65
N PHE A 8 11.94 -13.47 6.89
CA PHE A 8 13.09 -13.15 6.06
C PHE A 8 12.98 -13.71 4.64
N GLU A 9 12.34 -14.86 4.50
CA GLU A 9 12.06 -15.45 3.19
C GLU A 9 11.12 -14.55 2.39
N ALA A 10 10.01 -14.10 2.98
CA ALA A 10 9.08 -13.15 2.37
C ALA A 10 9.78 -11.86 1.93
N MET A 11 10.68 -11.32 2.76
CA MET A 11 11.41 -10.09 2.47
C MET A 11 12.44 -10.27 1.34
N HIS A 12 13.23 -11.35 1.37
CA HIS A 12 14.30 -11.56 0.38
C HIS A 12 13.78 -12.04 -0.98
N THR A 13 12.61 -12.68 -1.01
CA THR A 13 11.99 -13.18 -2.25
C THR A 13 11.11 -12.14 -2.94
N GLN A 14 10.72 -11.05 -2.26
CA GLN A 14 9.93 -9.98 -2.85
C GLN A 14 10.60 -9.41 -4.11
N ARG A 15 9.82 -9.27 -5.19
CA ARG A 15 10.24 -8.68 -6.46
C ARG A 15 9.25 -7.62 -6.92
N ALA A 16 9.72 -6.64 -7.68
CA ALA A 16 8.85 -5.70 -8.37
C ALA A 16 8.25 -6.42 -9.60
N LEU A 17 7.04 -6.96 -9.45
CA LEU A 17 6.33 -7.64 -10.53
C LEU A 17 5.69 -6.62 -11.47
N ARG A 18 5.87 -6.84 -12.77
CA ARG A 18 5.32 -5.98 -13.84
C ARG A 18 4.41 -6.74 -14.81
N TYR A 19 4.33 -8.06 -14.66
CA TYR A 19 3.41 -8.95 -15.36
C TYR A 19 2.51 -9.55 -14.29
N ILE A 20 1.25 -9.12 -14.25
CA ILE A 20 0.30 -9.49 -13.19
C ILE A 20 -0.92 -10.09 -13.86
N ARG A 21 -1.35 -11.26 -13.37
CA ARG A 21 -2.55 -11.91 -13.89
C ARG A 21 -3.81 -11.11 -13.49
N PRO A 22 -4.87 -11.11 -14.33
CA PRO A 22 -6.11 -10.40 -14.03
C PRO A 22 -7.00 -11.08 -12.97
N ASP A 23 -6.58 -12.24 -12.43
CA ASP A 23 -7.35 -13.01 -11.46
C ASP A 23 -7.70 -12.18 -10.22
N PRO A 24 -8.98 -12.07 -9.83
CA PRO A 24 -9.39 -11.23 -8.71
C PRO A 24 -8.75 -11.68 -7.38
N SER A 25 -8.18 -10.71 -6.66
CA SER A 25 -7.63 -10.94 -5.32
C SER A 25 -8.77 -11.02 -4.28
N PRO A 26 -8.76 -11.99 -3.35
CA PRO A 26 -9.74 -12.05 -2.28
C PRO A 26 -9.69 -10.81 -1.36
N ASP A 27 -10.84 -10.21 -1.08
CA ASP A 27 -10.96 -9.00 -0.25
C ASP A 27 -10.38 -9.16 1.15
N ALA A 28 -10.54 -10.34 1.75
CA ALA A 28 -9.98 -10.65 3.05
C ALA A 28 -8.44 -10.60 3.04
N LEU A 29 -7.82 -11.04 1.93
CA LEU A 29 -6.38 -11.01 1.78
C LEU A 29 -5.87 -9.58 1.59
N VAL A 30 -6.55 -8.79 0.74
CA VAL A 30 -6.22 -7.37 0.53
C VAL A 30 -6.30 -6.62 1.87
N ARG A 31 -7.38 -6.83 2.64
CA ARG A 31 -7.54 -6.23 3.96
C ARG A 31 -6.42 -6.61 4.92
N LYS A 32 -6.08 -7.91 5.02
CA LYS A 32 -5.01 -8.40 5.88
C LYS A 32 -3.66 -7.74 5.58
N VAL A 33 -3.35 -7.54 4.30
CA VAL A 33 -2.10 -6.87 3.86
C VAL A 33 -2.12 -5.38 4.21
N LEU A 34 -3.23 -4.69 3.96
CA LEU A 34 -3.35 -3.26 4.30
C LEU A 34 -3.25 -3.01 5.82
N GLU A 35 -3.90 -3.86 6.63
CA GLU A 35 -3.81 -3.82 8.09
C GLU A 35 -2.38 -4.02 8.58
N ALA A 36 -1.64 -4.98 8.02
CA ALA A 36 -0.22 -5.16 8.31
C ALA A 36 0.60 -3.91 7.95
N GLY A 37 0.31 -3.27 6.82
CA GLY A 37 0.95 -2.02 6.40
C GLY A 37 0.81 -0.86 7.38
N THR A 38 -0.30 -0.79 8.13
CA THR A 38 -0.51 0.27 9.16
C THR A 38 0.49 0.20 10.31
N ARG A 39 1.20 -0.91 10.47
CA ARG A 39 2.22 -1.11 11.52
C ARG A 39 3.56 -0.46 11.21
N ALA A 40 3.72 0.09 10.00
CA ALA A 40 4.91 0.84 9.64
C ALA A 40 5.10 2.06 10.58
N PRO A 41 6.33 2.27 11.11
CA PRO A 41 6.60 3.40 11.99
C PRO A 41 6.42 4.72 11.23
N ASN A 42 5.92 5.74 11.93
CA ASN A 42 5.75 7.08 11.37
C ASN A 42 5.91 8.15 12.46
N GLY A 43 6.36 9.34 12.06
CA GLY A 43 6.69 10.42 12.99
C GLY A 43 5.51 10.81 13.88
N GLY A 44 5.71 10.71 15.20
CA GLY A 44 4.68 11.00 16.21
C GLY A 44 3.49 10.03 16.22
N ASN A 45 3.64 8.84 15.61
CA ASN A 45 2.58 7.83 15.50
C ASN A 45 1.25 8.39 14.99
N GLN A 46 1.33 9.36 14.07
CA GLN A 46 0.15 10.04 13.51
C GLN A 46 -0.70 9.12 12.61
N GLN A 47 -0.13 7.99 12.15
CA GLN A 47 -0.82 6.96 11.37
C GLN A 47 -1.64 7.55 10.20
N ARG A 48 -1.05 8.50 9.47
CA ARG A 48 -1.69 9.22 8.35
C ARG A 48 -1.79 8.37 7.09
N TRP A 49 -2.18 7.12 7.22
CA TRP A 49 -2.40 6.18 6.14
C TRP A 49 -3.87 6.24 5.74
N CYS A 50 -4.15 6.51 4.47
CA CYS A 50 -5.44 6.25 3.85
C CYS A 50 -5.17 5.38 2.63
N PHE A 51 -5.83 4.23 2.56
CA PHE A 51 -5.72 3.29 1.46
C PHE A 51 -7.03 3.28 0.69
N VAL A 52 -6.97 3.60 -0.60
CA VAL A 52 -8.10 3.46 -1.52
C VAL A 52 -7.85 2.25 -2.41
N VAL A 53 -8.75 1.27 -2.35
CA VAL A 53 -8.70 0.08 -3.21
C VAL A 53 -9.64 0.30 -4.39
N ILE A 54 -9.08 0.26 -5.60
CA ILE A 54 -9.84 0.54 -6.82
C ILE A 54 -10.07 -0.78 -7.57
N LYS A 55 -11.34 -1.17 -7.71
CA LYS A 55 -11.74 -2.35 -8.49
C LYS A 55 -12.55 -2.01 -9.73
N ASP A 56 -13.13 -0.81 -9.78
CA ASP A 56 -13.92 -0.33 -10.89
C ASP A 56 -13.10 -0.30 -12.20
N PRO A 57 -13.50 -1.02 -13.25
CA PRO A 57 -12.74 -1.11 -14.50
C PRO A 57 -12.56 0.25 -15.19
N GLU A 58 -13.57 1.12 -15.16
CA GLU A 58 -13.51 2.43 -15.84
C GLU A 58 -12.51 3.35 -15.15
N THR A 59 -12.55 3.43 -13.83
CA THR A 59 -11.58 4.16 -13.01
C THR A 59 -10.16 3.65 -13.25
N LYS A 60 -9.98 2.33 -13.35
CA LYS A 60 -8.67 1.72 -13.65
C LYS A 60 -8.16 2.10 -15.04
N ARG A 61 -9.01 2.12 -16.08
CA ARG A 61 -8.65 2.61 -17.42
C ARG A 61 -8.29 4.10 -17.39
N TRP A 62 -9.05 4.91 -16.66
CA TRP A 62 -8.77 6.34 -16.49
C TRP A 62 -7.41 6.61 -15.82
N ILE A 63 -7.03 5.78 -14.83
CA ILE A 63 -5.72 5.83 -14.18
C ILE A 63 -4.63 5.41 -15.17
N GLN A 64 -4.83 4.29 -15.86
CA GLN A 64 -3.87 3.77 -16.82
C GLN A 64 -3.49 4.82 -17.86
N GLU A 65 -4.49 5.49 -18.43
CA GLU A 65 -4.26 6.53 -19.44
C GLU A 65 -3.34 7.65 -18.93
N ARG A 66 -3.46 8.05 -17.66
CA ARG A 66 -2.59 9.06 -17.06
C ARG A 66 -1.21 8.51 -16.72
N TYR A 67 -1.17 7.28 -16.22
CA TYR A 67 0.05 6.59 -15.86
C TYR A 67 0.98 6.43 -17.08
N ARG A 68 0.46 5.97 -18.23
CA ARG A 68 1.25 5.80 -19.47
C ARG A 68 1.83 7.12 -20.01
N ASN A 69 1.20 8.25 -19.69
CA ASN A 69 1.58 9.58 -20.16
C ASN A 69 2.52 10.31 -19.18
N THR A 70 2.86 9.69 -18.05
CA THR A 70 3.75 10.29 -17.06
C THR A 70 5.21 10.18 -17.54
N PRO A 71 5.95 11.29 -17.65
CA PRO A 71 7.37 11.24 -17.96
C PRO A 71 8.13 10.44 -16.90
N VAL A 72 8.87 9.43 -17.34
CA VAL A 72 9.77 8.66 -16.47
C VAL A 72 11.19 9.20 -16.61
N PRO A 73 11.95 9.36 -15.51
CA PRO A 73 13.36 9.69 -15.60
C PRO A 73 14.08 8.67 -16.47
N GLY A 74 14.85 9.15 -17.45
CA GLY A 74 15.65 8.28 -18.30
C GLY A 74 16.67 7.51 -17.46
N HIS A 75 16.93 6.27 -17.85
CA HIS A 75 18.08 5.54 -17.33
C HIS A 75 19.38 6.23 -17.75
N GLY A 76 20.42 6.10 -16.92
CA GLY A 76 21.77 6.52 -17.31
C GLY A 76 22.31 5.71 -18.50
N VAL A 77 23.44 6.12 -19.07
CA VAL A 77 24.06 5.39 -20.18
C VAL A 77 24.60 4.04 -19.68
N PRO A 78 24.24 2.90 -20.29
CA PRO A 78 24.73 1.59 -19.86
C PRO A 78 26.25 1.49 -20.02
N ARG A 79 26.92 0.88 -19.04
CA ARG A 79 28.40 0.71 -19.06
C ARG A 79 28.87 -0.42 -19.98
N ASN A 80 28.02 -1.41 -20.24
CA ASN A 80 28.32 -2.57 -21.07
C ASN A 80 27.03 -3.16 -21.67
N GLU A 81 27.17 -4.12 -22.59
CA GLU A 81 26.03 -4.74 -23.27
C GLU A 81 25.11 -5.53 -22.33
N ALA A 82 25.65 -6.17 -21.28
CA ALA A 82 24.83 -6.93 -20.34
C ALA A 82 23.91 -6.01 -19.52
N GLU A 83 24.43 -4.86 -19.12
CA GLU A 83 23.68 -3.79 -18.49
C GLU A 83 22.64 -3.22 -19.45
N ALA A 84 23.00 -2.97 -20.71
CA ALA A 84 22.06 -2.52 -21.75
C ALA A 84 20.90 -3.51 -21.96
N ARG A 85 21.18 -4.82 -22.02
CA ARG A 85 20.15 -5.87 -22.13
C ARG A 85 19.23 -5.90 -20.89
N THR A 86 19.80 -5.70 -19.71
CA THR A 86 19.04 -5.69 -18.45
C THR A 86 18.12 -4.47 -18.38
N MET A 87 18.63 -3.30 -18.76
CA MET A 87 17.85 -2.07 -18.87
C MET A 87 16.71 -2.22 -19.87
N ALA A 88 17.00 -2.70 -21.09
CA ALA A 88 15.97 -2.91 -22.11
C ALA A 88 14.85 -3.86 -21.65
N ARG A 89 15.18 -4.92 -20.89
CA ARG A 89 14.19 -5.82 -20.29
C ARG A 89 13.34 -5.12 -19.22
N ASN A 90 13.96 -4.30 -18.38
CA ASN A 90 13.25 -3.52 -17.37
C ASN A 90 12.31 -2.49 -18.00
N ASP A 91 12.76 -1.82 -19.06
CA ASP A 91 11.96 -0.86 -19.84
C ASP A 91 10.77 -1.55 -20.51
N ALA A 92 11.00 -2.68 -21.17
CA ALA A 92 9.93 -3.47 -21.78
C ALA A 92 8.89 -3.93 -20.74
N ALA A 93 9.34 -4.38 -19.57
CA ALA A 93 8.45 -4.76 -18.48
C ALA A 93 7.69 -3.56 -17.90
N ALA A 94 8.32 -2.39 -17.76
CA ALA A 94 7.68 -1.17 -17.28
C ALA A 94 6.61 -0.69 -18.26
N LYS A 95 6.91 -0.73 -19.56
CA LYS A 95 5.96 -0.43 -20.63
C LYS A 95 4.77 -1.38 -20.61
N HIS A 96 5.02 -2.69 -20.48
CA HIS A 96 3.95 -3.69 -20.39
C HIS A 96 3.00 -3.40 -19.21
N LEU A 97 3.54 -3.11 -18.03
CA LEU A 97 2.71 -2.74 -16.88
C LEU A 97 1.89 -1.47 -17.15
N ALA A 98 2.47 -0.46 -17.80
CA ALA A 98 1.74 0.76 -18.16
C ALA A 98 0.58 0.49 -19.14
N GLU A 99 0.74 -0.48 -20.04
CA GLU A 99 -0.27 -0.89 -21.03
C GLU A 99 -1.35 -1.83 -20.45
N HIS A 100 -1.08 -2.49 -19.32
CA HIS A 100 -1.99 -3.48 -18.71
C HIS A 100 -2.39 -3.13 -17.27
N LEU A 101 -2.09 -1.90 -16.81
CA LEU A 101 -2.37 -1.47 -15.43
C LEU A 101 -3.86 -1.64 -15.07
N HIS A 102 -4.75 -1.48 -16.05
CA HIS A 102 -6.19 -1.60 -15.85
C HIS A 102 -6.67 -3.04 -15.63
N GLU A 103 -5.83 -4.05 -15.89
CA GLU A 103 -6.13 -5.47 -15.72
C GLU A 103 -5.77 -5.96 -14.31
N VAL A 104 -4.91 -5.24 -13.59
CA VAL A 104 -4.44 -5.62 -12.25
C VAL A 104 -5.60 -5.74 -11.25
N PRO A 105 -5.80 -6.87 -10.56
CA PRO A 105 -7.06 -7.21 -9.90
C PRO A 105 -7.45 -6.33 -8.71
N ALA A 106 -6.47 -5.90 -7.91
CA ALA A 106 -6.66 -4.89 -6.88
C ALA A 106 -5.85 -3.66 -7.31
N GLY A 107 -6.53 -2.67 -7.86
CA GLY A 107 -5.92 -1.42 -8.28
C GLY A 107 -5.15 -0.82 -7.12
N LEU A 108 -3.87 -0.56 -7.40
CA LEU A 108 -2.89 0.22 -6.65
C LEU A 108 -3.47 0.90 -5.39
N PRO A 109 -3.01 0.57 -4.17
CA PRO A 109 -3.39 1.34 -2.99
C PRO A 109 -2.89 2.76 -3.16
N PHE A 110 -3.78 3.70 -3.47
CA PHE A 110 -3.42 5.11 -3.50
C PHE A 110 -3.18 5.56 -2.07
N PHE A 111 -1.94 5.95 -1.80
CA PHE A 111 -1.58 6.62 -0.56
C PHE A 111 -1.90 8.10 -0.70
N THR A 112 -2.87 8.57 0.09
CA THR A 112 -3.08 10.01 0.24
C THR A 112 -2.75 10.44 1.66
N LYS A 113 -2.04 11.56 1.78
CA LYS A 113 -1.83 12.24 3.05
C LYS A 113 -3.18 12.82 3.49
N SER A 114 -3.90 12.08 4.32
CA SER A 114 -4.99 12.56 5.18
C SER A 114 -5.99 13.51 4.50
N LEU A 115 -6.98 12.96 3.79
CA LEU A 115 -8.24 13.68 3.55
C LEU A 115 -9.07 13.65 4.84
N ARG A 116 -8.71 14.49 5.81
CA ARG A 116 -9.62 14.95 6.86
C ARG A 116 -9.68 16.47 6.74
N PRO A 117 -10.46 17.00 5.78
CA PRO A 117 -10.58 18.44 5.58
C PRO A 117 -11.17 19.18 6.81
N ASP A 118 -11.76 18.43 7.73
CA ASP A 118 -12.60 18.87 8.85
C ASP A 118 -11.95 18.71 10.24
N GLU A 119 -10.73 18.17 10.36
CA GLU A 119 -10.09 17.98 11.67
C GLU A 119 -9.28 19.22 12.11
N PRO A 120 -9.67 19.93 13.19
CA PRO A 120 -8.97 21.13 13.62
C PRO A 120 -7.55 20.80 14.14
N PRO A 121 -6.58 21.70 13.92
CA PRO A 121 -5.19 21.50 14.31
C PRO A 121 -5.05 21.51 15.84
N GLY A 122 -5.25 20.37 16.49
CA GLY A 122 -5.15 20.27 17.95
C GLY A 122 -5.50 18.90 18.55
N ARG A 123 -6.19 18.02 17.83
CA ARG A 123 -6.50 16.65 18.28
C ARG A 123 -5.48 15.59 17.86
N ARG A 124 -4.21 15.98 17.65
CA ARG A 124 -3.13 15.04 17.38
C ARG A 124 -2.75 14.31 18.67
N GLY A 125 -3.22 13.07 18.84
CA GLY A 125 -2.74 12.18 19.90
C GLY A 125 -3.78 11.40 20.71
N ARG A 126 -5.02 11.18 20.23
CA ARG A 126 -5.97 10.29 20.94
C ARG A 126 -6.33 9.04 20.14
N ASN A 127 -5.57 7.98 20.43
CA ASN A 127 -5.94 6.56 20.47
C ASN A 127 -7.17 6.10 19.65
N LEU A 128 -6.89 5.34 18.58
CA LEU A 128 -7.78 4.49 17.78
C LEU A 128 -8.38 3.29 18.56
N ARG A 129 -8.67 3.42 19.86
CA ARG A 129 -9.24 2.33 20.69
C ARG A 129 -10.72 2.50 21.03
N ARG A 130 -11.44 3.49 20.48
CA ARG A 130 -12.78 3.85 20.97
C ARG A 130 -13.95 3.74 19.99
N GLU A 131 -13.77 3.20 18.80
CA GLU A 131 -14.89 3.04 17.86
C GLU A 131 -15.10 1.57 17.45
N VAL A 132 -15.38 0.76 18.46
CA VAL A 132 -16.21 -0.44 18.34
C VAL A 132 -17.19 -0.36 19.51
N GLY A 133 -18.44 0.03 19.27
CA GLY A 133 -19.50 0.08 20.31
C GLY A 133 -20.05 -1.33 20.62
N PRO A 134 -21.10 -1.49 21.45
CA PRO A 134 -21.88 -0.51 22.23
C PRO A 134 -22.01 -0.83 23.74
N GLN A 135 -22.41 0.16 24.54
CA GLN A 135 -23.14 0.08 25.82
C GLN A 135 -22.75 -1.00 26.87
N MET A 136 -22.05 -0.61 27.95
CA MET A 136 -22.48 -0.86 29.35
C MET A 136 -21.46 -0.35 30.39
N GLY A 137 -21.97 0.27 31.46
CA GLY A 137 -21.41 0.15 32.81
C GLY A 137 -20.20 1.01 33.16
N ALA A 138 -20.45 2.20 33.69
CA ALA A 138 -19.49 2.88 34.57
C ALA A 138 -19.15 1.99 35.77
N ARG A 139 -17.85 1.83 36.09
CA ARG A 139 -17.28 1.84 37.47
C ARG A 139 -15.76 1.63 37.48
N ASN A 140 -15.12 2.49 38.28
CA ASN A 140 -13.83 2.36 38.96
C ASN A 140 -12.52 2.32 38.17
N VAL A 141 -11.87 3.49 38.19
CA VAL A 141 -10.45 3.72 38.05
C VAL A 141 -9.71 3.12 39.26
N SER A 142 -8.78 2.19 39.03
CA SER A 142 -7.66 1.94 39.95
C SER A 142 -6.35 2.19 39.19
N ARG A 143 -5.61 3.22 39.62
CA ARG A 143 -4.24 3.49 39.16
C ARG A 143 -3.30 2.42 39.75
N GLY A 144 -2.58 1.70 38.88
CA GLY A 144 -1.41 0.88 39.24
C GLY A 144 -0.13 1.54 38.69
N PRO A 145 1.03 1.37 39.36
CA PRO A 145 2.20 2.21 39.15
C PRO A 145 2.99 1.83 37.89
N GLN A 146 3.55 2.84 37.23
CA GLN A 146 4.53 2.68 36.16
C GLN A 146 5.88 2.27 36.79
N LEU A 147 6.52 1.26 36.20
CA LEU A 147 7.92 0.92 36.45
C LEU A 147 8.64 0.89 35.10
N LEU A 148 9.57 1.84 34.99
CA LEU A 148 10.76 1.99 34.11
C LEU A 148 10.66 1.57 32.64
#